data_AF-A0AAV6GZX5-F1
#
_entry.id   AF-A0AAV6GZX5-F1
#
_cell.length_a   1.000
_cell.length_b   1.000
_cell.length_c   1.000
_cell.angle_alpha   90.00
_cell.angle_beta   90.00
_cell.angle_gamma   90.00
#
_symmetry.space_group_name_H-M   'P 1'
#
loop_
_entity.id
_entity.type
_entity.pdbx_description
1 polymer ?
#
loop_
_entity_poly.entity_id
_entity_poly.type
_entity_poly.pdbx_seq_one_letter_code
_entity_poly.pdbx_strand_id
1 'polypeptide(L)'
;MAGQTCYLFSPASGVQPQCVISLSPDLAPAQRRCWETASIWCHYKDRSAPPPQPKVHTTRLTAHCPHTSQQTAGWLTVSQGCISQGGPAEFAMKILYHVIFLLLLGGISCQNKNNAKPSGKSSKRAGSQAGDGAHDDDAADGGREPGAGGRGSSHQTTSSSKAADEMKLHFLKNTQVTCNDGTAAGFYLKEFKGSKRWLIFLEGGWCCYNKDTCDSRYKNTPRLMSSTDWPQTRKGTGILSPQTEENPHWYNANIVFIPYCTSDVWSGSKTTKPKEKGKDSVDYTFMGSLVIREVIKDLTTKGIKQAKVVMLAGTSAGGTGVLLNIEKVSSQLEQLGGEAQVRGLVDSGWFLEGRQQKVLECSDGVSCSPVDAIKKGLRLWSGNIPEKCRQQYKRGEEWQCFFGHKVYSSLTPPLFVVQWLFDEEQLRVENIYIGGQTLSDQQWTYMQNLGRELKNSLKDVTAVFAPSCLSHTLITKSNWMDFQVKGTSLSRALQCWDKSLQEANKNSKTPVKGCPFHLIDNCHWPQCNPTCPALIDQASQQELTLLQVLASMGLDLQKLGLDPRRDGHAISIVGSGG
;
A
#
# COMPACT_ATOMS: atom_id res chain seq x y z
N MET A 1 -45.40 -8.76 -39.78
CA MET A 1 -44.73 -10.03 -40.12
C MET A 1 -43.23 -9.81 -40.04
N ALA A 2 -42.59 -10.43 -39.05
CA ALA A 2 -41.17 -10.78 -38.98
C ALA A 2 -41.06 -11.62 -37.70
N GLY A 3 -41.32 -12.92 -37.83
CA GLY A 3 -41.14 -13.88 -36.74
C GLY A 3 -39.66 -14.23 -36.63
N GLN A 4 -39.14 -14.33 -35.40
CA GLN A 4 -37.84 -14.93 -35.16
C GLN A 4 -38.02 -16.28 -34.46
N THR A 5 -37.42 -17.30 -35.07
CA THR A 5 -37.37 -18.69 -34.65
C THR A 5 -36.09 -18.91 -33.85
N CYS A 6 -36.16 -19.45 -32.63
CA CYS A 6 -34.98 -19.88 -31.88
C CYS A 6 -34.62 -21.33 -32.27
N TYR A 7 -33.37 -21.57 -32.67
CA TYR A 7 -32.82 -22.92 -32.80
C TYR A 7 -32.05 -23.29 -31.53
N LEU A 8 -32.33 -24.48 -30.99
CA LEU A 8 -31.57 -25.12 -29.92
C LEU A 8 -30.65 -26.18 -30.54
N PHE A 9 -29.33 -25.98 -30.47
CA PHE A 9 -28.36 -27.06 -30.69
C PHE A 9 -28.00 -27.67 -29.34
N SER A 10 -28.13 -29.00 -29.23
CA SER A 10 -27.70 -29.76 -28.06
C SER A 10 -26.31 -30.36 -28.32
N PRO A 11 -25.28 -30.03 -27.53
CA PRO A 11 -24.07 -30.84 -27.48
C PRO A 11 -24.22 -31.90 -26.39
N ALA A 12 -24.02 -33.16 -26.76
CA ALA A 12 -23.96 -34.28 -25.82
C ALA A 12 -22.66 -34.21 -25.00
N SER A 13 -22.64 -33.42 -23.92
CA SER A 13 -21.89 -33.64 -22.67
C SER A 13 -21.83 -32.36 -21.82
N GLY A 14 -22.64 -32.30 -20.75
CA GLY A 14 -22.24 -31.70 -19.46
C GLY A 14 -22.02 -30.19 -19.31
N VAL A 15 -22.61 -29.29 -20.11
CA VAL A 15 -22.48 -27.83 -19.95
C VAL A 15 -23.86 -27.14 -19.82
N GLN A 16 -23.99 -26.16 -18.91
CA GLN A 16 -25.21 -25.35 -18.73
C GLN A 16 -25.56 -24.56 -20.01
N PRO A 17 -26.86 -24.39 -20.36
CA PRO A 17 -27.25 -23.57 -21.50
C PRO A 17 -27.05 -22.07 -21.21
N GLN A 18 -26.38 -21.35 -22.13
CA GLN A 18 -26.39 -19.90 -22.18
C GLN A 18 -27.51 -19.41 -23.12
N CYS A 19 -28.35 -18.48 -22.66
CA CYS A 19 -29.22 -17.72 -23.55
C CYS A 19 -28.40 -16.61 -24.22
N VAL A 20 -28.22 -16.69 -25.54
CA VAL A 20 -27.66 -15.61 -26.36
C VAL A 20 -28.82 -14.89 -27.03
N ILE A 21 -29.03 -13.61 -26.71
CA ILE A 21 -29.96 -12.75 -27.43
C ILE A 21 -29.16 -11.97 -28.48
N SER A 22 -29.40 -12.24 -29.76
CA SER A 22 -28.87 -11.44 -30.87
C SER A 22 -29.89 -10.35 -31.22
N LEU A 23 -29.54 -9.08 -31.01
CA LEU A 23 -30.36 -7.95 -31.44
C LEU A 23 -30.11 -7.65 -32.93
N SER A 24 -31.19 -7.47 -33.70
CA SER A 24 -31.09 -7.05 -35.10
C SER A 24 -30.53 -5.62 -35.20
N PRO A 25 -29.63 -5.32 -36.16
CA PRO A 25 -28.97 -4.01 -36.25
C PRO A 25 -29.91 -2.83 -36.56
N ASP A 26 -31.14 -3.07 -37.04
CA ASP A 26 -32.05 -2.02 -37.53
C ASP A 26 -33.04 -1.44 -36.47
N LEU A 27 -32.73 -1.53 -35.18
CA LEU A 27 -33.58 -1.00 -34.11
C LEU A 27 -33.31 0.49 -33.80
N ALA A 28 -34.35 1.32 -33.91
CA ALA A 28 -34.30 2.75 -33.66
C ALA A 28 -33.95 3.10 -32.19
N PRO A 29 -33.27 4.25 -31.92
CA PRO A 29 -32.66 4.55 -30.61
C PRO A 29 -33.63 4.60 -29.42
N ALA A 30 -34.92 4.89 -29.65
CA ALA A 30 -35.93 4.96 -28.59
C ALA A 30 -36.36 3.58 -28.06
N GLN A 31 -36.25 2.51 -28.86
CA GLN A 31 -36.62 1.15 -28.45
C GLN A 31 -35.52 0.43 -27.64
N ARG A 32 -34.25 0.87 -27.74
CA ARG A 32 -33.15 0.34 -26.90
C ARG A 32 -33.30 0.70 -25.42
N ARG A 33 -33.81 1.91 -25.09
CA ARG A 33 -33.95 2.36 -23.69
C ARG A 33 -34.99 1.60 -22.87
N CYS A 34 -36.01 1.01 -23.51
CA CYS A 34 -36.98 0.17 -22.81
C CYS A 34 -36.41 -1.18 -22.36
N TRP A 35 -35.36 -1.68 -23.00
CA TRP A 35 -34.74 -2.96 -22.64
C TRP A 35 -33.64 -2.82 -21.59
N GLU A 36 -32.98 -1.67 -21.49
CA GLU A 36 -31.95 -1.41 -20.47
C GLU A 36 -32.52 -1.19 -19.06
N THR A 37 -33.84 -0.97 -18.93
CA THR A 37 -34.50 -0.70 -17.63
C THR A 37 -35.45 -1.80 -17.14
N ALA A 38 -35.63 -2.90 -17.89
CA ALA A 38 -36.52 -3.99 -17.50
C ALA A 38 -35.73 -5.19 -16.94
N SER A 39 -35.81 -5.41 -15.63
CA SER A 39 -35.31 -6.63 -14.97
C SER A 39 -36.24 -7.81 -15.28
N ILE A 40 -35.86 -8.70 -16.19
CA ILE A 40 -36.57 -9.97 -16.43
C ILE A 40 -36.11 -10.99 -15.39
N TRP A 41 -36.97 -11.36 -14.46
CA TRP A 41 -36.76 -12.49 -13.55
C TRP A 41 -37.31 -13.77 -14.20
N CYS A 42 -36.43 -14.70 -14.56
CA CYS A 42 -36.84 -16.05 -14.97
C CYS A 42 -36.98 -16.94 -13.72
N HIS A 43 -38.21 -17.28 -13.33
CA HIS A 43 -38.46 -18.34 -12.34
C HIS A 43 -38.29 -19.72 -12.99
N TYR A 44 -37.36 -20.52 -12.46
CA TYR A 44 -37.22 -21.93 -12.78
C TYR A 44 -38.36 -22.70 -12.08
N LYS A 45 -39.22 -23.39 -12.84
CA LYS A 45 -40.27 -24.27 -12.30
C LYS A 45 -39.96 -25.70 -12.73
N ASP A 46 -39.55 -26.51 -11.76
CA ASP A 46 -39.26 -27.92 -11.93
C ASP A 46 -40.56 -28.71 -12.13
N ARG A 47 -40.67 -29.49 -13.21
CA ARG A 47 -41.74 -30.49 -13.40
C ARG A 47 -41.26 -31.65 -14.27
N SER A 48 -41.13 -32.79 -13.62
CA SER A 48 -41.16 -34.14 -14.18
C SER A 48 -42.55 -34.52 -14.73
N ALA A 49 -42.57 -35.21 -15.89
CA ALA A 49 -43.65 -36.02 -16.51
C ALA A 49 -44.63 -35.33 -17.53
N PRO A 50 -45.27 -36.08 -18.48
CA PRO A 50 -45.22 -35.86 -19.96
C PRO A 50 -46.48 -35.16 -20.55
N PRO A 51 -46.54 -34.86 -21.88
CA PRO A 51 -47.40 -33.79 -22.41
C PRO A 51 -48.80 -34.25 -22.84
N PRO A 52 -49.75 -33.29 -22.94
CA PRO A 52 -50.61 -33.27 -24.11
C PRO A 52 -50.73 -31.89 -24.80
N GLN A 53 -51.16 -31.98 -26.06
CA GLN A 53 -51.37 -31.01 -27.15
C GLN A 53 -51.96 -29.61 -26.83
N PRO A 54 -51.82 -28.61 -27.75
CA PRO A 54 -51.79 -27.19 -27.41
C PRO A 54 -53.18 -26.55 -27.33
N LYS A 55 -53.40 -25.70 -26.33
CA LYS A 55 -54.47 -24.68 -26.34
C LYS A 55 -53.84 -23.30 -26.25
N VAL A 56 -54.23 -22.45 -27.20
CA VAL A 56 -53.84 -21.04 -27.31
C VAL A 56 -54.52 -20.25 -26.19
N HIS A 57 -53.73 -19.63 -25.31
CA HIS A 57 -54.21 -18.52 -24.47
C HIS A 57 -53.25 -17.34 -24.59
N THR A 58 -53.74 -16.29 -25.21
CA THR A 58 -53.20 -14.93 -25.18
C THR A 58 -53.37 -14.34 -23.78
N THR A 59 -52.28 -13.90 -23.15
CA THR A 59 -52.34 -13.02 -21.97
C THR A 59 -51.44 -11.81 -22.20
N ARG A 60 -52.06 -10.62 -22.22
CA ARG A 60 -51.39 -9.31 -22.28
C ARG A 60 -50.61 -9.06 -20.99
N LEU A 61 -49.34 -8.68 -21.12
CA LEU A 61 -48.61 -7.96 -20.07
C LEU A 61 -48.63 -6.48 -20.41
N THR A 62 -49.35 -5.68 -19.61
CA THR A 62 -49.26 -4.22 -19.62
C THR A 62 -48.17 -3.78 -18.65
N ALA A 63 -47.14 -3.09 -19.14
CA ALA A 63 -46.19 -2.35 -18.31
C ALA A 63 -46.75 -0.94 -18.03
N HIS A 64 -46.74 -0.50 -16.78
CA HIS A 64 -47.05 0.88 -16.38
C HIS A 64 -45.77 1.65 -16.08
N CYS A 65 -45.61 2.82 -16.70
CA CYS A 65 -44.62 3.86 -16.35
C CYS A 65 -45.30 4.92 -15.47
N PRO A 66 -44.60 5.59 -14.54
CA PRO A 66 -45.24 6.50 -13.60
C PRO A 66 -45.52 7.86 -14.26
N HIS A 67 -46.80 8.24 -14.35
CA HIS A 67 -47.34 9.55 -13.96
C HIS A 67 -48.87 9.54 -14.21
N THR A 68 -49.63 10.04 -13.21
CA THR A 68 -51.09 10.34 -13.16
C THR A 68 -52.08 9.27 -12.62
N SER A 69 -52.71 9.65 -11.49
CA SER A 69 -54.05 9.37 -10.93
C SER A 69 -54.59 7.96 -10.63
N GLN A 70 -54.84 7.72 -9.32
CA GLN A 70 -56.04 7.11 -8.68
C GLN A 70 -56.68 5.82 -9.25
N GLN A 71 -56.66 4.71 -8.47
CA GLN A 71 -57.82 4.11 -7.75
C GLN A 71 -57.53 2.68 -7.19
N THR A 72 -57.75 2.56 -5.87
CA THR A 72 -58.25 1.46 -4.99
C THR A 72 -58.22 -0.06 -5.31
N ALA A 73 -57.83 -0.80 -4.25
CA ALA A 73 -58.32 -2.11 -3.71
C ALA A 73 -58.08 -3.42 -4.50
N GLY A 74 -57.74 -4.59 -3.91
CA GLY A 74 -57.58 -5.03 -2.52
C GLY A 74 -57.16 -6.53 -2.44
N TRP A 75 -56.60 -6.91 -1.28
CA TRP A 75 -56.48 -8.21 -0.57
C TRP A 75 -56.35 -9.57 -1.29
N LEU A 76 -55.34 -10.38 -0.91
CA LEU A 76 -55.54 -11.61 -0.10
C LEU A 76 -54.22 -12.25 0.39
N THR A 77 -54.26 -12.75 1.62
CA THR A 77 -53.23 -13.38 2.46
C THR A 77 -53.36 -14.93 2.50
N VAL A 78 -52.44 -15.60 3.23
CA VAL A 78 -52.47 -16.98 3.83
C VAL A 78 -51.77 -18.08 3.00
N SER A 79 -51.01 -19.07 3.51
CA SER A 79 -50.17 -19.33 4.71
C SER A 79 -49.41 -20.68 4.53
N GLN A 80 -48.35 -20.87 5.32
CA GLN A 80 -47.74 -22.10 5.92
C GLN A 80 -47.59 -23.47 5.18
N GLY A 81 -46.34 -23.98 5.18
CA GLY A 81 -45.95 -25.21 5.91
C GLY A 81 -45.58 -26.48 5.12
N CYS A 82 -44.34 -26.99 5.27
CA CYS A 82 -44.00 -28.35 5.75
C CYS A 82 -42.48 -28.63 5.77
N ILE A 83 -42.06 -29.42 6.76
CA ILE A 83 -40.70 -29.83 7.15
C ILE A 83 -40.33 -31.17 6.46
N SER A 84 -39.05 -31.41 6.16
CA SER A 84 -38.47 -32.77 6.28
C SER A 84 -36.95 -32.75 6.50
N GLN A 85 -36.49 -33.64 7.37
CA GLN A 85 -35.12 -33.85 7.84
C GLN A 85 -34.31 -34.76 6.91
N GLY A 86 -32.97 -34.65 6.96
CA GLY A 86 -32.03 -35.65 6.44
C GLY A 86 -30.58 -35.32 6.85
N GLY A 87 -30.05 -36.08 7.80
CA GLY A 87 -28.69 -35.95 8.38
C GLY A 87 -27.59 -36.73 7.63
N PRO A 88 -26.36 -36.82 8.19
CA PRO A 88 -25.11 -36.71 7.45
C PRO A 88 -24.25 -38.00 7.42
N ALA A 89 -23.51 -38.23 6.33
CA ALA A 89 -22.35 -39.14 6.32
C ALA A 89 -21.53 -39.01 5.03
N GLU A 90 -20.65 -38.01 4.90
CA GLU A 90 -19.54 -38.08 3.91
C GLU A 90 -18.35 -37.13 4.15
N PHE A 91 -18.14 -36.64 5.38
CA PHE A 91 -17.11 -35.62 5.66
C PHE A 91 -15.98 -36.06 6.62
N ALA A 92 -15.88 -37.35 6.95
CA ALA A 92 -14.91 -37.83 7.93
C ALA A 92 -13.60 -38.41 7.36
N MET A 93 -13.43 -38.54 6.03
CA MET A 93 -12.29 -39.27 5.45
C MET A 93 -11.28 -38.45 4.65
N LYS A 94 -11.24 -37.11 4.82
CA LYS A 94 -10.22 -36.23 4.20
C LYS A 94 -9.34 -35.46 5.19
N ILE A 95 -9.64 -35.52 6.49
CA ILE A 95 -8.90 -34.77 7.53
C ILE A 95 -7.72 -35.59 8.10
N LEU A 96 -7.71 -36.91 7.96
CA LEU A 96 -6.64 -37.76 8.50
C LEU A 96 -5.36 -37.77 7.65
N TYR A 97 -5.44 -37.42 6.36
CA TYR A 97 -4.29 -37.49 5.44
C TYR A 97 -3.34 -36.28 5.55
N HIS A 98 -3.84 -35.13 6.01
CA HIS A 98 -3.03 -33.91 6.17
C HIS A 98 -2.30 -33.81 7.52
N VAL A 99 -2.76 -34.55 8.55
CA VAL A 99 -2.12 -34.54 9.87
C VAL A 99 -0.91 -35.48 9.93
N ILE A 100 -0.88 -36.53 9.10
CA ILE A 100 0.25 -37.48 9.05
C ILE A 100 1.41 -36.93 8.20
N PHE A 101 1.14 -36.08 7.20
CA PHE A 101 2.18 -35.49 6.34
C PHE A 101 3.00 -34.38 7.04
N LEU A 102 2.42 -33.72 8.06
CA LEU A 102 3.08 -32.67 8.83
C LEU A 102 3.93 -33.20 10.01
N LEU A 103 3.80 -34.49 10.37
CA LEU A 103 4.58 -35.11 11.44
C LEU A 103 5.88 -35.78 10.95
N LEU A 104 6.15 -35.81 9.64
CA LEU A 104 7.31 -36.47 9.05
C LEU A 104 8.41 -35.54 8.49
N LEU A 105 8.31 -34.22 8.72
CA LEU A 105 9.34 -33.24 8.29
C LEU A 105 9.95 -32.42 9.45
N GLY A 106 9.87 -32.92 10.68
CA GLY A 106 10.53 -32.32 11.85
C GLY A 106 11.64 -33.21 12.38
N GLY A 107 12.82 -33.20 11.77
CA GLY A 107 13.91 -34.06 12.25
C GLY A 107 15.26 -33.87 11.57
N ILE A 108 15.86 -32.67 11.61
CA ILE A 108 17.32 -32.53 11.57
C ILE A 108 17.73 -31.44 12.58
N SER A 109 18.37 -31.89 13.67
CA SER A 109 18.99 -31.06 14.71
C SER A 109 20.31 -30.48 14.21
N CYS A 110 20.60 -29.21 14.56
CA CYS A 110 21.97 -28.73 14.71
C CYS A 110 22.16 -28.16 16.12
N GLN A 111 23.11 -28.78 16.81
CA GLN A 111 23.59 -28.48 18.15
C GLN A 111 24.25 -27.10 18.21
N ASN A 112 24.16 -26.42 19.35
CA ASN A 112 25.24 -25.52 19.74
C ASN A 112 25.54 -25.58 21.25
N LYS A 113 26.85 -25.50 21.54
CA LYS A 113 27.51 -25.79 22.80
C LYS A 113 27.17 -24.77 23.89
N ASN A 114 26.74 -25.26 25.06
CA ASN A 114 26.72 -24.50 26.29
C ASN A 114 28.11 -24.51 26.95
N ASN A 115 28.64 -23.33 27.27
CA ASN A 115 29.60 -23.15 28.35
C ASN A 115 28.85 -22.68 29.59
N ALA A 116 28.95 -23.48 30.65
CA ALA A 116 28.34 -23.27 31.94
C ALA A 116 29.25 -22.46 32.87
N LYS A 117 28.62 -21.71 33.80
CA LYS A 117 28.94 -21.48 35.24
C LYS A 117 28.79 -20.01 35.68
N PRO A 118 28.58 -19.73 36.99
CA PRO A 118 27.42 -20.15 37.76
C PRO A 118 26.84 -19.00 38.61
N SER A 119 25.68 -19.27 39.20
CA SER A 119 24.98 -18.47 40.21
C SER A 119 25.79 -18.17 41.48
N GLY A 120 25.69 -16.94 41.98
CA GLY A 120 26.01 -16.54 43.35
C GLY A 120 24.92 -15.62 43.92
N LYS A 121 24.29 -16.04 45.03
CA LYS A 121 23.23 -15.33 45.76
C LYS A 121 23.78 -14.18 46.61
N SER A 122 22.99 -13.11 46.77
CA SER A 122 22.37 -12.70 48.05
C SER A 122 22.40 -11.20 48.38
N SER A 123 21.22 -10.73 48.83
CA SER A 123 20.93 -9.77 49.92
C SER A 123 21.20 -8.25 49.81
N LYS A 124 20.08 -7.50 49.77
CA LYS A 124 19.71 -6.29 50.53
C LYS A 124 20.73 -5.72 51.54
N ARG A 125 20.99 -4.40 51.53
CA ARG A 125 20.44 -3.38 52.46
C ARG A 125 20.97 -1.96 52.14
N ALA A 126 20.33 -0.99 52.78
CA ALA A 126 20.28 0.46 52.53
C ALA A 126 21.38 1.31 53.22
N GLY A 127 21.36 2.62 52.92
CA GLY A 127 21.99 3.73 53.65
C GLY A 127 23.06 4.42 52.82
N SER A 128 22.94 5.66 52.31
CA SER A 128 22.64 6.99 52.89
C SER A 128 23.89 7.88 52.90
N GLN A 129 23.71 9.12 52.41
CA GLN A 129 24.50 10.35 52.66
C GLN A 129 25.89 10.43 52.01
N ALA A 130 26.14 11.39 51.11
CA ALA A 130 26.21 12.86 51.22
C ALA A 130 27.60 13.34 51.65
N GLY A 131 28.09 14.38 50.98
CA GLY A 131 29.22 15.19 51.46
C GLY A 131 30.29 15.45 50.41
N ASP A 132 30.11 16.56 49.70
CA ASP A 132 31.07 17.68 49.54
C ASP A 132 32.50 17.45 49.04
N GLY A 133 32.94 18.43 48.25
CA GLY A 133 34.36 18.81 48.21
C GLY A 133 34.82 19.28 46.84
N ALA A 134 34.58 20.55 46.56
CA ALA A 134 35.20 21.31 45.48
C ALA A 134 36.68 21.64 45.77
N HIS A 135 37.31 22.33 44.80
CA HIS A 135 38.61 23.00 44.81
C HIS A 135 39.83 22.14 44.44
N ASP A 136 40.80 22.59 43.66
CA ASP A 136 40.95 23.83 42.87
C ASP A 136 42.21 23.68 42.00
N ASP A 137 42.28 24.57 41.00
CA ASP A 137 43.46 25.32 40.57
C ASP A 137 44.56 24.73 39.67
N ASP A 138 44.70 25.49 38.57
CA ASP A 138 45.92 26.10 38.02
C ASP A 138 46.85 25.22 37.15
N ALA A 139 46.93 25.55 35.85
CA ALA A 139 47.82 26.57 35.25
C ALA A 139 49.29 26.13 35.25
N ALA A 140 50.14 26.38 34.26
CA ALA A 140 50.07 26.90 32.90
C ALA A 140 51.44 26.60 32.26
N ASP A 141 51.53 26.92 30.97
CA ASP A 141 52.72 27.44 30.28
C ASP A 141 53.75 26.47 29.67
N GLY A 142 54.29 26.91 28.52
CA GLY A 142 55.57 26.46 28.00
C GLY A 142 55.58 25.94 26.56
N GLY A 143 55.49 26.83 25.56
CA GLY A 143 55.65 26.48 24.14
C GLY A 143 57.10 26.38 23.65
N ARG A 144 57.33 25.56 22.61
CA ARG A 144 58.24 25.82 21.45
C ARG A 144 58.29 24.65 20.47
N GLU A 145 57.98 24.93 19.20
CA GLU A 145 58.37 24.18 17.98
C GLU A 145 59.81 24.57 17.53
N PRO A 146 60.43 24.02 16.45
CA PRO A 146 59.98 23.01 15.46
C PRO A 146 61.03 21.89 15.15
N GLY A 147 60.63 20.85 14.41
CA GLY A 147 61.58 19.93 13.78
C GLY A 147 60.95 18.78 12.99
N ALA A 148 61.08 18.81 11.67
CA ALA A 148 60.54 17.85 10.71
C ALA A 148 61.22 16.47 10.74
N GLY A 149 60.45 15.41 10.46
CA GLY A 149 60.98 14.07 10.16
C GLY A 149 59.90 12.99 10.25
N GLY A 150 59.29 12.65 9.11
CA GLY A 150 58.16 11.72 9.05
C GLY A 150 58.52 10.24 9.29
N ARG A 151 57.53 9.49 9.77
CA ARG A 151 57.14 8.17 9.25
C ARG A 151 55.89 7.65 9.98
N GLY A 152 54.84 7.40 9.18
CA GLY A 152 53.83 6.37 9.38
C GLY A 152 53.05 6.36 10.70
N SER A 153 51.83 6.89 10.67
CA SER A 153 50.76 6.32 11.50
C SER A 153 49.44 6.37 10.75
N SER A 154 48.85 5.20 10.60
CA SER A 154 47.54 4.93 10.04
C SER A 154 46.48 5.83 10.66
N HIS A 155 45.78 6.60 9.82
CA HIS A 155 44.56 7.30 10.21
C HIS A 155 43.50 6.30 10.67
N GLN A 156 43.35 6.16 11.98
CA GLN A 156 42.19 5.56 12.62
C GLN A 156 41.25 6.68 13.05
N THR A 157 40.49 7.21 12.09
CA THR A 157 39.40 8.16 12.33
C THR A 157 38.17 7.74 11.54
N THR A 158 37.42 6.75 12.05
CA THR A 158 36.16 6.30 11.41
C THR A 158 35.02 5.90 12.36
N SER A 159 35.11 6.19 13.68
CA SER A 159 34.00 5.86 14.60
C SER A 159 33.17 7.06 15.05
N SER A 160 33.69 8.29 15.04
CA SER A 160 32.97 9.48 15.55
C SER A 160 32.02 10.15 14.55
N SER A 161 32.22 9.96 13.24
CA SER A 161 31.36 10.58 12.21
C SER A 161 30.03 9.84 11.99
N LYS A 162 29.99 8.52 12.22
CA LYS A 162 28.77 7.70 11.97
C LYS A 162 27.59 8.08 12.86
N ALA A 163 27.83 8.38 14.13
CA ALA A 163 26.76 8.72 15.08
C ALA A 163 26.17 10.14 14.87
N ALA A 164 26.93 11.04 14.24
CA ALA A 164 26.44 12.38 13.90
C ALA A 164 25.43 12.35 12.73
N ASP A 165 25.47 11.28 11.94
CA ASP A 165 24.69 11.19 10.71
C ASP A 165 23.31 10.58 10.82
N GLU A 166 23.01 9.87 11.91
CA GLU A 166 21.76 9.15 12.10
C GLU A 166 20.66 9.99 12.76
N MET A 167 19.41 9.64 12.46
CA MET A 167 18.23 10.19 13.16
C MET A 167 18.11 9.54 14.54
N LYS A 168 17.71 10.31 15.55
CA LYS A 168 17.55 9.84 16.93
C LYS A 168 16.10 9.57 17.26
N LEU A 169 15.81 8.50 18.00
CA LEU A 169 14.47 8.14 18.44
C LEU A 169 13.95 9.13 19.50
N HIS A 170 12.69 9.54 19.33
CA HIS A 170 11.91 10.33 20.27
C HIS A 170 10.54 9.68 20.44
N PHE A 171 10.22 9.23 21.65
CA PHE A 171 8.86 8.84 21.98
C PHE A 171 7.95 10.09 22.10
N LEU A 172 6.68 9.92 21.77
CA LEU A 172 5.68 10.97 21.91
C LEU A 172 5.57 11.41 23.38
N LYS A 173 5.44 12.73 23.61
CA LYS A 173 5.17 13.26 24.95
C LYS A 173 3.80 12.81 25.48
N ASN A 174 2.83 12.66 24.58
CA ASN A 174 1.51 12.13 24.91
C ASN A 174 1.54 10.60 24.88
N THR A 175 1.75 9.99 26.04
CA THR A 175 1.84 8.52 26.20
C THR A 175 0.51 7.79 26.00
N GLN A 176 -0.61 8.51 25.85
CA GLN A 176 -1.91 7.91 25.51
C GLN A 176 -2.03 7.57 24.02
N VAL A 177 -1.11 8.04 23.18
CA VAL A 177 -1.06 7.70 21.76
C VAL A 177 -0.03 6.61 21.54
N THR A 178 -0.52 5.43 21.22
CA THR A 178 0.24 4.17 21.29
C THR A 178 0.31 3.45 19.95
N CYS A 179 1.30 2.54 19.85
CA CYS A 179 1.31 1.46 18.88
C CYS A 179 0.20 0.44 19.18
N ASN A 180 -0.02 -0.52 18.28
CA ASN A 180 -1.11 -1.50 18.39
C ASN A 180 -1.14 -2.24 19.75
N ASP A 181 0.02 -2.61 20.27
CA ASP A 181 0.17 -3.35 21.54
C ASP A 181 0.09 -2.49 22.80
N GLY A 182 -0.05 -1.17 22.66
CA GLY A 182 -0.10 -0.22 23.76
C GLY A 182 1.24 0.42 24.14
N THR A 183 2.36 0.03 23.50
CA THR A 183 3.64 0.72 23.68
C THR A 183 3.60 2.15 23.14
N ALA A 184 4.44 3.03 23.67
CA ALA A 184 4.44 4.44 23.26
C ALA A 184 4.87 4.56 21.79
N ALA A 185 4.07 5.27 20.98
CA ALA A 185 4.49 5.62 19.62
C ALA A 185 5.57 6.72 19.66
N GLY A 186 6.23 6.96 18.53
CA GLY A 186 7.33 7.91 18.44
C GLY A 186 7.76 8.18 17.02
N PHE A 187 8.86 8.90 16.88
CA PHE A 187 9.46 9.28 15.61
C PHE A 187 10.99 9.40 15.76
N TYR A 188 11.70 9.24 14.65
CA TYR A 188 13.12 9.54 14.57
C TYR A 188 13.31 10.94 14.00
N LEU A 189 14.27 11.70 14.52
CA LEU A 189 14.54 13.07 14.09
C LEU A 189 16.04 13.27 13.81
N LYS A 190 16.34 13.91 12.69
CA LYS A 190 17.63 14.58 12.43
C LYS A 190 17.37 16.05 12.14
N GLU A 191 17.88 16.91 13.02
CA GLU A 191 17.75 18.36 12.91
C GLU A 191 18.88 18.93 12.03
N PHE A 192 18.53 19.79 11.08
CA PHE A 192 19.47 20.61 10.32
C PHE A 192 19.24 22.07 10.67
N LYS A 193 19.99 22.55 11.65
CA LYS A 193 19.87 23.92 12.18
C LYS A 193 19.99 24.94 11.04
N GLY A 194 19.05 25.90 10.99
CA GLY A 194 18.97 26.91 9.93
C GLY A 194 18.14 26.50 8.71
N SER A 195 17.89 25.20 8.50
CA SER A 195 17.00 24.74 7.44
C SER A 195 15.54 25.01 7.80
N LYS A 196 14.81 25.65 6.88
CA LYS A 196 13.35 25.87 6.99
C LYS A 196 12.55 24.83 6.21
N ARG A 197 13.20 23.74 5.78
CA ARG A 197 12.56 22.61 5.09
C ARG A 197 12.44 21.45 6.05
N TRP A 198 11.28 20.81 6.04
CA TRP A 198 10.97 19.63 6.84
C TRP A 198 10.49 18.52 5.92
N LEU A 199 11.02 17.32 6.11
CA LEU A 199 10.59 16.11 5.43
C LEU A 199 10.11 15.12 6.49
N ILE A 200 8.79 14.87 6.51
CA ILE A 200 8.14 13.97 7.44
C ILE A 200 7.73 12.72 6.67
N PHE A 201 8.34 11.59 6.99
CA PHE A 201 8.16 10.34 6.27
C PHE A 201 7.32 9.34 7.07
N LEU A 202 6.29 8.80 6.41
CA LEU A 202 5.42 7.75 6.92
C LEU A 202 5.91 6.39 6.40
N GLU A 203 6.33 5.51 7.30
CA GLU A 203 6.66 4.13 6.94
C GLU A 203 5.41 3.38 6.44
N GLY A 204 5.61 2.41 5.55
CA GLY A 204 4.56 1.51 5.07
C GLY A 204 4.66 0.11 5.69
N GLY A 205 3.90 -0.82 5.12
CA GLY A 205 3.98 -2.24 5.46
C GLY A 205 2.62 -2.88 5.76
N TRP A 206 1.73 -2.92 4.77
CA TRP A 206 0.41 -3.59 4.87
C TRP A 206 -0.46 -3.08 6.02
N CYS A 207 -1.51 -3.82 6.38
CA CYS A 207 -2.40 -3.53 7.49
C CYS A 207 -2.97 -4.85 8.06
N CYS A 208 -3.78 -4.76 9.11
CA CYS A 208 -4.60 -5.88 9.57
C CYS A 208 -6.03 -5.42 9.85
N TYR A 209 -7.04 -6.22 9.51
CA TYR A 209 -8.43 -5.75 9.39
C TYR A 209 -9.45 -6.63 10.14
N ASN A 210 -8.99 -7.65 10.85
CA ASN A 210 -9.76 -8.46 11.79
C ASN A 210 -8.80 -9.05 12.85
N LYS A 211 -9.35 -9.78 13.83
CA LYS A 211 -8.57 -10.38 14.91
C LYS A 211 -7.44 -11.28 14.39
N ASP A 212 -7.77 -12.23 13.51
CA ASP A 212 -6.82 -13.24 13.06
C ASP A 212 -5.67 -12.64 12.25
N THR A 213 -5.96 -11.67 11.38
CA THR A 213 -4.92 -10.97 10.62
C THR A 213 -4.04 -10.12 11.55
N CYS A 214 -4.59 -9.51 12.59
CA CYS A 214 -3.80 -8.73 13.54
C CYS A 214 -2.95 -9.63 14.46
N ASP A 215 -3.48 -10.76 14.94
CA ASP A 215 -2.72 -11.71 15.75
C ASP A 215 -1.60 -12.38 14.94
N SER A 216 -1.89 -12.76 13.70
CA SER A 216 -0.87 -13.28 12.76
C SER A 216 0.22 -12.23 12.51
N ARG A 217 -0.16 -10.97 12.28
CA ARG A 217 0.78 -9.87 12.09
C ARG A 217 1.62 -9.61 13.34
N TYR A 218 1.04 -9.65 14.53
CA TYR A 218 1.76 -9.44 15.78
C TYR A 218 2.81 -10.54 16.01
N LYS A 219 2.45 -11.79 15.69
CA LYS A 219 3.37 -12.93 15.77
C LYS A 219 4.50 -12.87 14.75
N ASN A 220 4.19 -12.50 13.50
CA ASN A 220 5.14 -12.62 12.38
C ASN A 220 5.90 -11.33 12.07
N THR A 221 5.40 -10.17 12.46
CA THR A 221 6.00 -8.86 12.19
C THR A 221 5.77 -7.87 13.34
N PRO A 222 6.20 -8.20 14.58
CA PRO A 222 5.93 -7.39 15.77
C PRO A 222 6.46 -5.94 15.66
N ARG A 223 7.54 -5.70 14.90
CA ARG A 223 8.11 -4.35 14.68
C ARG A 223 7.12 -3.34 14.09
N LEU A 224 6.07 -3.83 13.41
CA LEU A 224 5.03 -3.00 12.80
C LEU A 224 3.76 -2.88 13.67
N MET A 225 3.85 -3.33 14.92
CA MET A 225 2.76 -3.30 15.90
C MET A 225 3.22 -2.87 17.31
N SER A 226 4.53 -2.78 17.54
CA SER A 226 5.15 -2.44 18.81
C SER A 226 6.36 -1.52 18.60
N SER A 227 6.64 -0.67 19.60
CA SER A 227 7.88 0.11 19.67
C SER A 227 8.95 -0.48 20.60
N THR A 228 8.69 -1.63 21.22
CA THR A 228 9.58 -2.28 22.21
C THR A 228 11.02 -2.44 21.71
N ASP A 229 11.16 -2.89 20.46
CA ASP A 229 12.47 -3.23 19.86
C ASP A 229 13.01 -2.13 18.93
N TRP A 230 12.49 -0.91 19.03
CA TRP A 230 12.98 0.19 18.20
C TRP A 230 14.41 0.58 18.57
N PRO A 231 15.35 0.62 17.61
CA PRO A 231 16.71 1.06 17.88
C PRO A 231 16.73 2.54 18.28
N GLN A 232 17.72 2.96 19.07
CA GLN A 232 17.84 4.35 19.52
C GLN A 232 18.15 5.33 18.38
N THR A 233 18.75 4.83 17.30
CA THR A 233 19.07 5.60 16.10
C THR A 233 18.64 4.87 14.84
N ARG A 234 18.45 5.63 13.76
CA ARG A 234 18.10 5.09 12.45
C ARG A 234 18.85 5.86 11.36
N LYS A 235 19.53 5.14 10.49
CA LYS A 235 20.14 5.71 9.27
C LYS A 235 19.06 6.06 8.25
N GLY A 236 19.12 7.27 7.70
CA GLY A 236 18.30 7.69 6.58
C GLY A 236 18.91 7.25 5.25
N THR A 237 18.06 6.85 4.29
CA THR A 237 18.45 6.43 2.94
C THR A 237 17.53 7.06 1.90
N GLY A 238 17.98 7.10 0.65
CA GLY A 238 17.31 7.78 -0.45
C GLY A 238 17.02 9.24 -0.10
N ILE A 239 15.76 9.65 -0.23
CA ILE A 239 15.32 11.01 0.09
C ILE A 239 15.48 11.40 1.58
N LEU A 240 15.71 10.43 2.48
CA LEU A 240 15.99 10.67 3.90
C LEU A 240 17.48 10.75 4.21
N SER A 241 18.34 10.50 3.22
CA SER A 241 19.79 10.53 3.41
C SER A 241 20.28 11.96 3.65
N PRO A 242 21.18 12.18 4.61
CA PRO A 242 21.82 13.47 4.83
C PRO A 242 23.02 13.72 3.89
N GLN A 243 23.35 12.76 3.03
CA GLN A 243 24.49 12.85 2.11
C GLN A 243 24.07 13.48 0.79
N THR A 244 24.87 14.41 0.28
CA THR A 244 24.61 15.11 -0.98
C THR A 244 24.64 14.19 -2.19
N GLU A 245 25.43 13.12 -2.12
CA GLU A 245 25.62 12.15 -3.19
C GLU A 245 24.41 11.23 -3.36
N GLU A 246 23.65 11.01 -2.29
CA GLU A 246 22.43 10.19 -2.28
C GLU A 246 21.16 11.05 -2.36
N ASN A 247 21.19 12.29 -1.81
CA ASN A 247 20.04 13.18 -1.72
C ASN A 247 20.40 14.64 -2.09
N PRO A 248 20.75 14.92 -3.35
CA PRO A 248 21.36 16.19 -3.75
C PRO A 248 20.50 17.43 -3.48
N HIS A 249 19.17 17.28 -3.38
CA HIS A 249 18.25 18.39 -3.23
C HIS A 249 17.71 18.57 -1.81
N TRP A 250 17.49 17.49 -1.07
CA TRP A 250 16.84 17.52 0.25
C TRP A 250 17.73 17.09 1.41
N TYR A 251 19.03 16.82 1.18
CA TYR A 251 19.95 16.30 2.21
C TYR A 251 19.98 17.11 3.51
N ASN A 252 19.83 18.44 3.42
CA ASN A 252 19.86 19.37 4.55
C ASN A 252 18.47 19.83 5.01
N ALA A 253 17.40 19.10 4.71
CA ALA A 253 16.10 19.30 5.36
C ALA A 253 16.11 18.70 6.78
N ASN A 254 15.28 19.21 7.68
CA ASN A 254 15.00 18.51 8.94
C ASN A 254 14.26 17.21 8.60
N ILE A 255 14.82 16.06 8.95
CA ILE A 255 14.30 14.75 8.56
C ILE A 255 13.58 14.11 9.75
N VAL A 256 12.33 13.72 9.52
CA VAL A 256 11.50 13.01 10.49
C VAL A 256 11.06 11.69 9.86
N PHE A 257 11.33 10.57 10.53
CA PHE A 257 10.82 9.26 10.15
C PHE A 257 9.85 8.79 11.21
N ILE A 258 8.60 8.53 10.84
CA ILE A 258 7.56 8.02 11.75
C ILE A 258 7.40 6.52 11.45
N PRO A 259 7.85 5.63 12.35
CA PRO A 259 7.70 4.19 12.16
C PRO A 259 6.23 3.78 12.19
N TYR A 260 5.91 2.79 11.38
CA TYR A 260 4.53 2.34 11.23
C TYR A 260 4.22 1.21 12.20
N CYS A 261 3.60 1.55 13.34
CA CYS A 261 3.25 0.58 14.38
C CYS A 261 1.74 0.45 14.66
N THR A 262 0.90 0.97 13.76
CA THR A 262 -0.55 1.11 14.00
C THR A 262 -1.42 0.25 13.10
N SER A 263 -0.86 -0.41 12.06
CA SER A 263 -1.55 -1.41 11.22
C SER A 263 -2.88 -0.98 10.57
N ASP A 264 -3.12 0.33 10.45
CA ASP A 264 -4.39 0.96 10.06
C ASP A 264 -4.28 1.92 8.85
N VAL A 265 -3.24 1.75 8.01
CA VAL A 265 -2.92 2.63 6.88
C VAL A 265 -2.92 4.12 7.28
N TRP A 266 -2.45 4.42 8.50
CA TRP A 266 -2.42 5.77 9.08
C TRP A 266 -3.79 6.45 9.24
N SER A 267 -4.89 5.70 9.20
CA SER A 267 -6.24 6.24 9.27
C SER A 267 -6.82 6.26 10.69
N GLY A 268 -6.38 5.35 11.56
CA GLY A 268 -7.06 5.06 12.82
C GLY A 268 -7.10 6.22 13.81
N SER A 269 -8.20 6.32 14.55
CA SER A 269 -8.37 7.21 15.71
C SER A 269 -8.94 6.53 16.93
N LYS A 270 -8.87 5.21 16.97
CA LYS A 270 -9.44 4.41 18.04
C LYS A 270 -8.50 4.40 19.25
N THR A 271 -8.87 5.16 20.27
CA THR A 271 -8.10 5.32 21.52
C THR A 271 -8.38 4.23 22.55
N THR A 272 -9.45 3.45 22.39
CA THR A 272 -9.87 2.43 23.35
C THR A 272 -9.78 1.01 22.77
N LYS A 273 -9.20 0.11 23.55
CA LYS A 273 -9.34 -1.33 23.33
C LYS A 273 -10.84 -1.71 23.40
N PRO A 274 -11.36 -2.57 22.52
CA PRO A 274 -12.76 -3.01 22.58
C PRO A 274 -13.11 -3.53 23.98
N LYS A 275 -14.21 -3.04 24.56
CA LYS A 275 -14.68 -3.48 25.88
C LYS A 275 -15.30 -4.88 25.85
N GLU A 276 -15.56 -5.44 24.68
CA GLU A 276 -16.17 -6.75 24.52
C GLU A 276 -15.16 -7.85 24.85
N LYS A 277 -15.41 -8.60 25.92
CA LYS A 277 -14.72 -9.85 26.21
C LYS A 277 -15.46 -10.97 25.48
N GLY A 278 -15.01 -11.27 24.26
CA GLY A 278 -15.53 -12.36 23.43
C GLY A 278 -14.38 -13.06 22.70
N LYS A 279 -14.62 -14.24 22.13
CA LYS A 279 -13.61 -15.02 21.40
C LYS A 279 -13.02 -14.24 20.21
N ASP A 280 -13.79 -13.29 19.67
CA ASP A 280 -13.46 -12.48 18.49
C ASP A 280 -13.00 -11.04 18.85
N SER A 281 -12.70 -10.76 20.12
CA SER A 281 -12.27 -9.41 20.51
C SER A 281 -10.84 -9.11 20.06
N VAL A 282 -10.67 -7.95 19.41
CA VAL A 282 -9.37 -7.46 18.93
C VAL A 282 -8.73 -6.59 20.02
N ASP A 283 -7.73 -7.08 20.75
CA ASP A 283 -7.10 -6.35 21.86
C ASP A 283 -5.97 -5.38 21.39
N TYR A 284 -6.19 -4.67 20.28
CA TYR A 284 -5.24 -3.69 19.73
C TYR A 284 -5.85 -2.30 19.62
N THR A 285 -5.02 -1.26 19.76
CA THR A 285 -5.38 0.13 19.44
C THR A 285 -5.02 0.44 17.98
N PHE A 286 -5.70 1.41 17.36
CA PHE A 286 -5.44 1.82 15.97
C PHE A 286 -5.44 3.34 15.91
N MET A 287 -4.24 3.93 15.95
CA MET A 287 -4.04 5.34 16.26
C MET A 287 -3.23 6.10 15.22
N GLY A 288 -3.07 5.58 14.00
CA GLY A 288 -2.14 6.13 13.00
C GLY A 288 -2.36 7.61 12.69
N SER A 289 -3.61 8.05 12.54
CA SER A 289 -3.92 9.48 12.30
C SER A 289 -3.61 10.34 13.53
N LEU A 290 -3.76 9.78 14.74
CA LEU A 290 -3.41 10.45 16.00
C LEU A 290 -1.90 10.51 16.24
N VAL A 291 -1.16 9.47 15.85
CA VAL A 291 0.31 9.45 15.91
C VAL A 291 0.86 10.61 15.07
N ILE A 292 0.41 10.76 13.82
CA ILE A 292 0.82 11.87 12.95
C ILE A 292 0.53 13.22 13.64
N ARG A 293 -0.68 13.38 14.19
CA ARG A 293 -1.10 14.61 14.87
C ARG A 293 -0.18 14.95 16.06
N GLU A 294 0.12 13.98 16.92
CA GLU A 294 0.98 14.23 18.08
C GLU A 294 2.45 14.43 17.69
N VAL A 295 2.94 13.78 16.63
CA VAL A 295 4.28 14.06 16.09
C VAL A 295 4.38 15.53 15.65
N ILE A 296 3.42 16.04 14.86
CA ILE A 296 3.41 17.45 14.44
C ILE A 296 3.40 18.39 15.65
N LYS A 297 2.64 18.05 16.69
CA LYS A 297 2.59 18.81 17.95
C LYS A 297 3.94 18.80 18.67
N ASP A 298 4.59 17.66 18.81
CA ASP A 298 5.90 17.57 19.48
C ASP A 298 7.01 18.31 18.71
N LEU A 299 6.94 18.30 17.38
CA LEU A 299 7.84 19.06 16.50
C LEU A 299 7.70 20.58 16.62
N THR A 300 6.62 21.11 17.20
CA THR A 300 6.51 22.56 17.49
C THR A 300 7.64 23.04 18.40
N THR A 301 8.04 22.21 19.36
CA THR A 301 9.16 22.50 20.27
C THR A 301 10.53 22.33 19.61
N LYS A 302 10.55 21.80 18.38
CA LYS A 302 11.75 21.59 17.55
C LYS A 302 11.88 22.59 16.40
N GLY A 303 10.93 23.51 16.26
CA GLY A 303 11.01 24.61 15.30
C GLY A 303 10.26 24.41 13.98
N ILE A 304 9.35 23.42 13.89
CA ILE A 304 8.54 23.24 12.68
C ILE A 304 7.66 24.45 12.36
N LYS A 305 7.31 25.28 13.36
CA LYS A 305 6.54 26.51 13.16
C LYS A 305 7.27 27.53 12.26
N GLN A 306 8.60 27.52 12.24
CA GLN A 306 9.42 28.40 11.41
C GLN A 306 9.68 27.81 10.01
N ALA A 307 9.11 26.65 9.70
CA ALA A 307 9.24 26.04 8.39
C ALA A 307 8.64 26.93 7.30
N LYS A 308 9.24 26.88 6.11
CA LYS A 308 8.67 27.45 4.88
C LYS A 308 8.07 26.37 3.99
N VAL A 309 8.58 25.14 4.07
CA VAL A 309 8.02 23.98 3.40
C VAL A 309 8.02 22.79 4.35
N VAL A 310 6.88 22.12 4.44
CA VAL A 310 6.74 20.81 5.10
C VAL A 310 6.30 19.81 4.05
N MET A 311 7.16 18.85 3.73
CA MET A 311 6.85 17.73 2.85
C MET A 311 6.41 16.54 3.70
N LEU A 312 5.14 16.14 3.57
CA LEU A 312 4.64 14.87 4.08
C LEU A 312 4.86 13.80 3.02
N ALA A 313 5.82 12.91 3.24
CA ALA A 313 6.17 11.82 2.36
C ALA A 313 5.76 10.48 2.96
N GLY A 314 5.57 9.46 2.12
CA GLY A 314 5.34 8.12 2.61
C GLY A 314 5.42 7.09 1.50
N THR A 315 5.71 5.84 1.87
CA THR A 315 5.80 4.73 0.92
C THR A 315 4.74 3.66 1.23
N SER A 316 4.21 2.98 0.22
CA SER A 316 3.24 1.89 0.40
C SER A 316 2.00 2.36 1.19
N ALA A 317 1.60 1.65 2.24
CA ALA A 317 0.58 2.10 3.21
C ALA A 317 0.85 3.51 3.78
N GLY A 318 2.12 3.91 3.92
CA GLY A 318 2.52 5.27 4.28
C GLY A 318 2.21 6.29 3.20
N GLY A 319 2.34 5.92 1.92
CA GLY A 319 1.94 6.75 0.78
C GLY A 319 0.43 6.99 0.75
N THR A 320 -0.37 5.95 0.96
CA THR A 320 -1.82 6.11 1.18
C THR A 320 -2.10 6.95 2.44
N GLY A 321 -1.29 6.78 3.50
CA GLY A 321 -1.35 7.60 4.71
C GLY A 321 -1.14 9.09 4.47
N VAL A 322 -0.27 9.47 3.51
CA VAL A 322 -0.12 10.87 3.06
C VAL A 322 -1.44 11.38 2.51
N LEU A 323 -2.06 10.66 1.57
CA LEU A 323 -3.33 11.05 0.95
C LEU A 323 -4.44 11.25 1.99
N LEU A 324 -4.50 10.38 3.01
CA LEU A 324 -5.54 10.42 4.03
C LEU A 324 -5.34 11.52 5.08
N ASN A 325 -4.10 11.98 5.31
CA ASN A 325 -3.78 12.88 6.43
C ASN A 325 -3.27 14.27 6.01
N ILE A 326 -2.91 14.49 4.75
CA ILE A 326 -2.24 15.75 4.34
C ILE A 326 -3.07 17.01 4.62
N GLU A 327 -4.39 16.95 4.42
CA GLU A 327 -5.30 18.06 4.75
C GLU A 327 -5.27 18.38 6.23
N LYS A 328 -5.34 17.36 7.09
CA LYS A 328 -5.27 17.53 8.54
C LYS A 328 -3.93 18.09 8.99
N VAL A 329 -2.83 17.64 8.38
CA VAL A 329 -1.49 18.17 8.67
C VAL A 329 -1.40 19.64 8.29
N SER A 330 -1.93 20.05 7.12
CA SER A 330 -2.00 21.44 6.70
C SER A 330 -2.79 22.29 7.70
N SER A 331 -4.04 21.91 7.98
CA SER A 331 -4.89 22.64 8.91
C SER A 331 -4.30 22.69 10.33
N GLN A 332 -3.67 21.61 10.79
CA GLN A 332 -3.04 21.57 12.11
C GLN A 332 -1.84 22.53 12.19
N LEU A 333 -0.99 22.59 11.17
CA LEU A 333 0.14 23.52 11.15
C LEU A 333 -0.33 24.97 11.13
N GLU A 334 -1.36 25.29 10.35
CA GLU A 334 -2.01 26.61 10.34
C GLU A 334 -2.56 26.97 11.73
N GLN A 335 -3.29 26.06 12.38
CA GLN A 335 -3.83 26.25 13.73
C GLN A 335 -2.76 26.47 14.79
N LEU A 336 -1.57 25.89 14.60
CA LEU A 336 -0.41 26.06 15.47
C LEU A 336 0.38 27.35 15.17
N GLY A 337 -0.09 28.19 14.23
CA GLY A 337 0.54 29.43 13.82
C GLY A 337 1.73 29.26 12.87
N GLY A 338 1.80 28.14 12.15
CA GLY A 338 2.78 27.91 11.10
C GLY A 338 2.32 28.50 9.76
N GLU A 339 3.27 29.02 8.98
CA GLU A 339 3.04 29.56 7.63
C GLU A 339 3.61 28.65 6.53
N ALA A 340 3.96 27.42 6.88
CA ALA A 340 4.65 26.53 5.95
C ALA A 340 3.71 26.06 4.84
N GLN A 341 4.22 26.03 3.61
CA GLN A 341 3.52 25.34 2.53
C GLN A 341 3.63 23.83 2.75
N VAL A 342 2.50 23.17 3.00
CA VAL A 342 2.43 21.70 3.10
C VAL A 342 2.37 21.10 1.70
N ARG A 343 3.15 20.05 1.46
CA ARG A 343 3.24 19.32 0.18
C ARG A 343 3.25 17.82 0.44
N GLY A 344 2.73 17.03 -0.50
CA GLY A 344 2.69 15.57 -0.36
C GLY A 344 3.61 14.86 -1.36
N LEU A 345 4.30 13.83 -0.90
CA LEU A 345 5.04 12.90 -1.75
C LEU A 345 4.54 11.48 -1.50
N VAL A 346 3.78 10.95 -2.47
CA VAL A 346 3.08 9.68 -2.35
C VAL A 346 3.84 8.64 -3.17
N ASP A 347 4.60 7.77 -2.51
CA ASP A 347 5.32 6.67 -3.17
C ASP A 347 4.57 5.34 -3.00
N SER A 348 4.26 4.68 -4.11
CA SER A 348 3.67 3.33 -4.14
C SER A 348 2.39 3.20 -3.28
N GLY A 349 1.65 4.30 -3.13
CA GLY A 349 0.42 4.40 -2.34
C GLY A 349 -0.83 4.63 -3.18
N TRP A 350 -0.70 4.57 -4.51
CA TRP A 350 -1.76 4.78 -5.48
C TRP A 350 -2.28 3.44 -6.00
N PHE A 351 -3.23 2.86 -5.27
CA PHE A 351 -3.86 1.59 -5.62
C PHE A 351 -5.12 1.80 -6.48
N LEU A 352 -5.50 0.75 -7.19
CA LEU A 352 -6.78 0.58 -7.88
C LEU A 352 -7.62 -0.49 -7.19
N GLU A 353 -8.93 -0.38 -7.30
CA GLU A 353 -9.84 -1.38 -6.78
C GLU A 353 -9.67 -2.71 -7.51
N GLY A 354 -9.74 -3.80 -6.75
CA GLY A 354 -9.62 -5.12 -7.33
C GLY A 354 -10.77 -5.44 -8.28
N ARG A 355 -10.48 -6.16 -9.38
CA ARG A 355 -11.51 -6.54 -10.38
C ARG A 355 -12.29 -7.79 -10.01
N GLN A 356 -11.83 -8.56 -9.02
CA GLN A 356 -12.53 -9.78 -8.60
C GLN A 356 -13.82 -9.43 -7.84
N GLN A 357 -14.93 -9.34 -8.57
CA GLN A 357 -16.29 -9.35 -8.02
C GLN A 357 -16.81 -10.77 -7.70
N LYS A 358 -16.03 -11.81 -8.03
CA LYS A 358 -16.37 -13.21 -7.76
C LYS A 358 -15.17 -13.91 -7.16
N VAL A 359 -15.15 -14.08 -5.84
CA VAL A 359 -14.82 -15.32 -5.13
C VAL A 359 -14.83 -15.02 -3.62
N LEU A 360 -15.72 -15.76 -2.94
CA LEU A 360 -15.88 -16.00 -1.50
C LEU A 360 -15.99 -14.76 -0.59
N GLU A 361 -17.14 -14.65 0.10
CA GLU A 361 -17.25 -13.87 1.32
C GLU A 361 -16.00 -14.12 2.15
N CYS A 362 -15.28 -13.04 2.50
CA CYS A 362 -14.01 -13.13 3.22
C CYS A 362 -14.25 -13.82 4.57
N SER A 363 -14.14 -15.14 4.54
CA SER A 363 -14.22 -16.05 5.68
C SER A 363 -12.85 -16.06 6.34
N ASP A 364 -12.79 -16.37 7.63
CA ASP A 364 -11.62 -16.16 8.50
C ASP A 364 -10.38 -17.04 8.21
N GLY A 365 -10.21 -17.49 6.97
CA GLY A 365 -9.03 -18.21 6.47
C GLY A 365 -8.63 -17.94 5.01
N VAL A 366 -9.29 -17.01 4.29
CA VAL A 366 -8.96 -16.66 2.89
C VAL A 366 -8.60 -15.18 2.79
N SER A 367 -7.61 -14.84 1.95
CA SER A 367 -7.21 -13.46 1.64
C SER A 367 -8.41 -12.64 1.17
N CYS A 368 -8.74 -11.54 1.85
CA CYS A 368 -9.81 -10.64 1.42
C CYS A 368 -9.40 -9.91 0.13
N SER A 369 -10.38 -9.52 -0.69
CA SER A 369 -10.15 -8.49 -1.71
C SER A 369 -9.65 -7.18 -1.06
N PRO A 370 -8.87 -6.34 -1.78
CA PRO A 370 -8.42 -5.05 -1.25
C PRO A 370 -9.58 -4.20 -0.71
N VAL A 371 -10.71 -4.21 -1.43
CA VAL A 371 -11.91 -3.47 -1.06
C VAL A 371 -12.50 -3.98 0.25
N ASP A 372 -12.61 -5.30 0.42
CA ASP A 372 -13.19 -5.88 1.64
C ASP A 372 -12.25 -5.73 2.84
N ALA A 373 -10.94 -5.83 2.63
CA ALA A 373 -9.93 -5.54 3.63
C ALA A 373 -10.06 -4.09 4.14
N ILE A 374 -10.18 -3.11 3.24
CA ILE A 374 -10.36 -1.70 3.62
C ILE A 374 -11.72 -1.49 4.30
N LYS A 375 -12.82 -2.09 3.81
CA LYS A 375 -14.14 -1.98 4.44
C LYS A 375 -14.16 -2.52 5.87
N LYS A 376 -13.56 -3.71 6.09
CA LYS A 376 -13.43 -4.32 7.42
C LYS A 376 -12.51 -3.47 8.30
N GLY A 377 -11.36 -3.07 7.77
CA GLY A 377 -10.36 -2.24 8.44
C GLY A 377 -10.92 -0.90 8.89
N LEU A 378 -11.58 -0.15 8.02
CA LEU A 378 -12.16 1.16 8.32
C LEU A 378 -13.08 1.12 9.55
N ARG A 379 -13.89 0.07 9.67
CA ARG A 379 -14.73 -0.15 10.86
C ARG A 379 -13.90 -0.51 12.09
N LEU A 380 -12.95 -1.45 11.95
CA LEU A 380 -12.11 -1.91 13.05
C LEU A 380 -11.27 -0.77 13.66
N TRP A 381 -10.66 0.05 12.79
CA TRP A 381 -9.70 1.10 13.12
C TRP A 381 -10.34 2.41 13.58
N SER A 382 -11.67 2.55 13.42
CA SER A 382 -12.33 3.85 13.45
C SER A 382 -11.58 4.85 12.55
N GLY A 383 -11.37 4.42 11.31
CA GLY A 383 -10.49 5.10 10.37
C GLY A 383 -11.05 6.46 9.94
N ASN A 384 -10.16 7.44 9.89
CA ASN A 384 -10.45 8.78 9.42
C ASN A 384 -10.19 8.89 7.93
N ILE A 385 -11.02 9.69 7.29
CA ILE A 385 -10.98 9.95 5.87
C ILE A 385 -11.07 11.47 5.66
N PRO A 386 -10.40 12.04 4.63
CA PRO A 386 -10.55 13.45 4.29
C PRO A 386 -12.03 13.84 4.11
N GLU A 387 -12.45 14.93 4.77
CA GLU A 387 -13.84 15.34 4.84
C GLU A 387 -14.46 15.57 3.46
N LYS A 388 -13.74 16.31 2.59
CA LYS A 388 -14.19 16.61 1.23
C LYS A 388 -14.38 15.33 0.40
N CYS A 389 -13.52 14.33 0.58
CA CYS A 389 -13.69 13.03 -0.09
C CYS A 389 -14.89 12.27 0.48
N ARG A 390 -15.02 12.23 1.82
CA ARG A 390 -16.14 11.55 2.49
C ARG A 390 -17.49 12.05 1.99
N GLN A 391 -17.63 13.36 1.77
CA GLN A 391 -18.86 13.98 1.28
C GLN A 391 -19.24 13.60 -0.16
N GLN A 392 -18.31 13.05 -0.95
CA GLN A 392 -18.59 12.59 -2.32
C GLN A 392 -19.28 11.22 -2.37
N TYR A 393 -19.22 10.45 -1.28
CA TYR A 393 -19.69 9.07 -1.23
C TYR A 393 -20.84 8.90 -0.23
N LYS A 394 -21.67 7.88 -0.46
CA LYS A 394 -22.76 7.54 0.46
C LYS A 394 -22.19 6.93 1.74
N ARG A 395 -23.00 6.97 2.80
CA ARG A 395 -22.67 6.30 4.06
C ARG A 395 -22.42 4.81 3.83
N GLY A 396 -21.27 4.31 4.28
CA GLY A 396 -20.79 2.93 4.04
C GLY A 396 -19.92 2.76 2.81
N GLU A 397 -19.79 3.79 1.96
CA GLU A 397 -18.93 3.82 0.77
C GLU A 397 -17.66 4.66 0.96
N GLU A 398 -17.39 5.14 2.18
CA GLU A 398 -16.26 6.03 2.44
C GLU A 398 -14.90 5.35 2.19
N TRP A 399 -14.84 4.02 2.21
CA TRP A 399 -13.66 3.22 1.85
C TRP A 399 -13.06 3.60 0.49
N GLN A 400 -13.87 4.17 -0.41
CA GLN A 400 -13.44 4.67 -1.71
C GLN A 400 -12.31 5.71 -1.61
N CYS A 401 -12.26 6.47 -0.52
CA CYS A 401 -11.23 7.49 -0.29
C CYS A 401 -9.84 6.94 0.03
N PHE A 402 -9.69 5.62 0.17
CA PHE A 402 -8.37 4.98 0.28
C PHE A 402 -7.69 4.80 -1.08
N PHE A 403 -8.42 4.98 -2.18
CA PHE A 403 -7.88 4.86 -3.53
C PHE A 403 -7.46 6.23 -4.06
N GLY A 404 -6.20 6.33 -4.49
CA GLY A 404 -5.56 7.60 -4.87
C GLY A 404 -6.36 8.39 -5.90
N HIS A 405 -6.80 7.73 -6.97
CA HIS A 405 -7.58 8.34 -8.05
C HIS A 405 -8.97 8.85 -7.63
N LYS A 406 -9.46 8.44 -6.46
CA LYS A 406 -10.75 8.87 -5.90
C LYS A 406 -10.60 10.01 -4.91
N VAL A 407 -9.53 10.01 -4.12
CA VAL A 407 -9.30 11.05 -3.10
C VAL A 407 -8.58 12.27 -3.66
N TYR A 408 -7.73 12.12 -4.68
CA TYR A 408 -6.83 13.15 -5.19
C TYR A 408 -7.52 14.49 -5.48
N SER A 409 -8.65 14.48 -6.19
CA SER A 409 -9.37 15.70 -6.58
C SER A 409 -9.99 16.47 -5.40
N SER A 410 -10.11 15.84 -4.24
CA SER A 410 -10.64 16.45 -3.03
C SER A 410 -9.55 17.13 -2.18
N LEU A 411 -8.27 16.90 -2.50
CA LEU A 411 -7.13 17.37 -1.72
C LEU A 411 -6.63 18.73 -2.24
N THR A 412 -6.32 19.62 -1.30
CA THR A 412 -5.89 21.00 -1.54
C THR A 412 -4.37 21.14 -1.60
N PRO A 413 -3.57 20.51 -0.69
CA PRO A 413 -2.12 20.59 -0.77
C PRO A 413 -1.58 19.94 -2.05
N PRO A 414 -0.55 20.51 -2.71
CA PRO A 414 0.00 19.95 -3.93
C PRO A 414 0.69 18.61 -3.64
N LEU A 415 0.45 17.63 -4.52
CA LEU A 415 0.98 16.27 -4.41
C LEU A 415 1.91 15.95 -5.57
N PHE A 416 2.95 15.16 -5.28
CA PHE A 416 3.75 14.45 -6.24
C PHE A 416 3.53 12.95 -6.05
N VAL A 417 3.09 12.24 -7.09
CA VAL A 417 2.81 10.80 -7.04
C VAL A 417 3.95 10.03 -7.70
N VAL A 418 4.57 9.12 -6.97
CA VAL A 418 5.55 8.15 -7.47
C VAL A 418 4.88 6.79 -7.46
N GLN A 419 4.70 6.16 -8.62
CA GLN A 419 3.95 4.92 -8.70
C GLN A 419 4.50 3.99 -9.78
N TRP A 420 4.90 2.78 -9.38
CA TRP A 420 5.20 1.72 -10.34
C TRP A 420 3.91 1.33 -11.07
N LEU A 421 3.95 1.29 -12.41
CA LEU A 421 2.80 0.89 -13.22
C LEU A 421 2.44 -0.60 -13.06
N PHE A 422 3.37 -1.39 -12.54
CA PHE A 422 3.19 -2.81 -12.20
C PHE A 422 3.65 -3.02 -10.76
N ASP A 423 3.03 -2.31 -9.82
CA ASP A 423 3.37 -2.40 -8.41
C ASP A 423 3.13 -3.82 -7.85
N GLU A 424 4.14 -4.37 -7.17
CA GLU A 424 4.09 -5.73 -6.66
C GLU A 424 3.01 -5.94 -5.60
N GLU A 425 2.65 -4.92 -4.81
CA GLU A 425 1.61 -5.03 -3.81
C GLU A 425 0.22 -4.99 -4.44
N GLN A 426 0.03 -4.20 -5.50
CA GLN A 426 -1.20 -4.23 -6.30
C GLN A 426 -1.41 -5.60 -6.97
N LEU A 427 -0.34 -6.26 -7.39
CA LEU A 427 -0.41 -7.62 -7.93
C LEU A 427 -0.68 -8.65 -6.82
N ARG A 428 -0.05 -8.50 -5.66
CA ARG A 428 -0.22 -9.42 -4.53
C ARG A 428 -1.65 -9.45 -4.01
N VAL A 429 -2.33 -8.31 -3.95
CA VAL A 429 -3.73 -8.24 -3.54
C VAL A 429 -4.71 -8.88 -4.55
N GLU A 430 -4.24 -9.18 -5.76
CA GLU A 430 -4.97 -9.93 -6.80
C GLU A 430 -4.48 -11.38 -6.88
N ASN A 431 -3.74 -11.83 -5.87
CA ASN A 431 -3.16 -13.17 -5.77
C ASN A 431 -2.20 -13.49 -6.93
N ILE A 432 -1.47 -12.48 -7.41
CA ILE A 432 -0.42 -12.61 -8.42
C ILE A 432 0.94 -12.45 -7.73
N TYR A 433 1.74 -13.53 -7.76
CA TYR A 433 3.09 -13.56 -7.20
C TYR A 433 4.08 -13.75 -8.34
N ILE A 434 5.06 -12.86 -8.44
CA ILE A 434 6.09 -12.92 -9.48
C ILE A 434 7.29 -13.72 -8.98
N GLY A 435 7.90 -14.52 -9.88
CA GLY A 435 9.15 -15.23 -9.61
C GLY A 435 9.01 -16.65 -9.04
N GLY A 436 7.80 -17.18 -8.83
CA GLY A 436 7.61 -18.52 -8.28
C GLY A 436 6.90 -19.53 -9.19
N GLN A 437 5.99 -19.08 -10.05
CA GLN A 437 5.15 -19.92 -10.90
C GLN A 437 4.85 -19.21 -12.23
N THR A 438 4.55 -19.98 -13.28
CA THR A 438 4.03 -19.43 -14.53
C THR A 438 2.66 -18.81 -14.30
N LEU A 439 2.47 -17.56 -14.71
CA LEU A 439 1.18 -16.89 -14.64
C LEU A 439 0.16 -17.59 -15.55
N SER A 440 -1.08 -17.72 -15.06
CA SER A 440 -2.20 -18.11 -15.92
C SER A 440 -2.53 -17.01 -16.94
N ASP A 441 -3.18 -17.37 -18.06
CA ASP A 441 -3.62 -16.40 -19.08
C ASP A 441 -4.48 -15.26 -18.48
N GLN A 442 -5.29 -15.57 -17.47
CA GLN A 442 -6.10 -14.59 -16.76
C GLN A 442 -5.24 -13.62 -15.96
N GLN A 443 -4.26 -14.11 -15.20
CA GLN A 443 -3.34 -13.28 -14.42
C GLN A 443 -2.45 -12.42 -15.34
N TRP A 444 -2.02 -12.99 -16.48
CA TRP A 444 -1.27 -12.27 -17.50
C TRP A 444 -2.11 -11.14 -18.13
N THR A 445 -3.36 -11.43 -18.50
CA THR A 445 -4.29 -10.43 -19.04
C THR A 445 -4.58 -9.34 -18.01
N TYR A 446 -4.73 -9.70 -16.73
CA TYR A 446 -4.87 -8.73 -15.65
C TYR A 446 -3.65 -7.81 -15.58
N MET A 447 -2.44 -8.37 -15.54
CA MET A 447 -1.22 -7.57 -15.42
C MET A 447 -1.05 -6.60 -16.59
N GLN A 448 -1.30 -7.04 -17.83
CA GLN A 448 -1.28 -6.15 -19.00
C GLN A 448 -2.29 -5.01 -18.90
N ASN A 449 -3.50 -5.29 -18.41
CA ASN A 449 -4.54 -4.29 -18.24
C ASN A 449 -4.23 -3.32 -17.09
N LEU A 450 -3.61 -3.81 -16.01
CA LEU A 450 -3.20 -3.01 -14.85
C LEU A 450 -2.34 -1.82 -15.27
N GLY A 451 -1.31 -2.05 -16.09
CA GLY A 451 -0.45 -0.97 -16.58
C GLY A 451 -1.23 0.12 -17.34
N ARG A 452 -2.25 -0.26 -18.11
CA ARG A 452 -3.12 0.70 -18.82
C ARG A 452 -4.03 1.47 -17.85
N GLU A 453 -4.61 0.78 -16.88
CA GLU A 453 -5.51 1.36 -15.89
C GLU A 453 -4.79 2.33 -14.96
N LEU A 454 -3.60 1.96 -14.47
CA LEU A 454 -2.79 2.84 -13.63
C LEU A 454 -2.39 4.10 -14.41
N LYS A 455 -1.93 3.97 -15.66
CA LYS A 455 -1.65 5.14 -16.53
C LYS A 455 -2.86 6.06 -16.66
N ASN A 456 -4.03 5.49 -16.95
CA ASN A 456 -5.26 6.27 -17.11
C ASN A 456 -5.64 7.00 -15.82
N SER A 457 -5.49 6.34 -14.67
CA SER A 457 -5.79 6.93 -13.36
C SER A 457 -4.85 8.09 -13.00
N LEU A 458 -3.64 8.11 -13.55
CA LEU A 458 -2.60 9.12 -13.28
C LEU A 458 -2.60 10.29 -14.27
N LYS A 459 -3.42 10.21 -15.35
CA LYS A 459 -3.41 11.18 -16.44
C LYS A 459 -3.65 12.63 -16.00
N ASP A 460 -4.57 12.81 -15.05
CA ASP A 460 -4.97 14.14 -14.56
C ASP A 460 -4.22 14.53 -13.26
N VAL A 461 -3.23 13.73 -12.84
CA VAL A 461 -2.37 14.06 -11.71
C VAL A 461 -1.32 15.09 -12.15
N THR A 462 -1.22 16.20 -11.43
CA THR A 462 -0.40 17.34 -11.83
C THR A 462 1.09 17.02 -11.85
N ALA A 463 1.59 16.30 -10.83
CA ALA A 463 2.99 15.88 -10.74
C ALA A 463 3.07 14.39 -10.46
N VAL A 464 3.71 13.66 -11.37
CA VAL A 464 3.76 12.19 -11.35
C VAL A 464 5.09 11.67 -11.89
N PHE A 465 5.57 10.57 -11.32
CA PHE A 465 6.66 9.77 -11.83
C PHE A 465 6.24 8.30 -11.82
N ALA A 466 5.91 7.76 -12.98
CA ALA A 466 5.32 6.44 -13.15
C ALA A 466 6.07 5.58 -14.18
N PRO A 467 7.19 4.96 -13.76
CA PRO A 467 7.94 4.02 -14.59
C PRO A 467 7.22 2.68 -14.78
N SER A 468 7.44 2.07 -15.94
CA SER A 468 6.85 0.80 -16.37
C SER A 468 7.67 -0.40 -15.89
N CYS A 469 7.87 -0.49 -14.58
CA CYS A 469 8.66 -1.54 -13.93
C CYS A 469 7.81 -2.35 -12.96
N LEU A 470 8.26 -3.58 -12.72
CA LEU A 470 7.77 -4.42 -11.64
C LEU A 470 8.66 -4.20 -10.42
N SER A 471 8.13 -3.55 -9.40
CA SER A 471 8.83 -3.19 -8.17
C SER A 471 7.82 -2.69 -7.16
N HIS A 472 8.26 -2.54 -5.90
CA HIS A 472 7.52 -1.81 -4.89
C HIS A 472 8.43 -0.84 -4.13
N THR A 473 7.91 0.35 -3.82
CA THR A 473 8.64 1.49 -3.20
C THR A 473 9.80 2.02 -4.04
N LEU A 474 10.16 3.28 -3.85
CA LEU A 474 11.23 3.94 -4.61
C LEU A 474 12.01 4.93 -3.75
N ILE A 475 11.33 5.87 -3.06
CA ILE A 475 11.97 7.10 -2.57
C ILE A 475 12.98 6.90 -1.43
N THR A 476 12.96 5.76 -0.75
CA THR A 476 13.90 5.42 0.33
C THR A 476 15.01 4.44 -0.10
N LYS A 477 15.03 4.01 -1.37
CA LYS A 477 16.11 3.18 -1.90
C LYS A 477 17.38 4.03 -2.03
N SER A 478 18.55 3.44 -1.79
CA SER A 478 19.82 4.16 -1.98
C SER A 478 20.07 4.53 -3.44
N ASN A 479 19.59 3.71 -4.37
CA ASN A 479 19.67 3.92 -5.81
C ASN A 479 18.43 4.61 -6.40
N TRP A 480 17.62 5.32 -5.60
CA TRP A 480 16.37 5.94 -6.03
C TRP A 480 16.53 6.97 -7.17
N MET A 481 17.75 7.46 -7.41
CA MET A 481 18.06 8.42 -8.48
C MET A 481 18.33 7.76 -9.83
N ASP A 482 18.51 6.45 -9.88
CA ASP A 482 18.91 5.73 -11.09
C ASP A 482 17.72 5.52 -12.04
N PHE A 483 16.51 5.47 -11.50
CA PHE A 483 15.27 5.28 -12.25
C PHE A 483 14.93 6.54 -13.04
N GLN A 484 14.64 6.36 -14.34
CA GLN A 484 14.32 7.45 -15.25
C GLN A 484 13.06 7.18 -16.05
N VAL A 485 12.27 8.23 -16.28
CA VAL A 485 11.16 8.20 -17.24
C VAL A 485 11.42 9.31 -18.25
N LYS A 486 11.43 8.96 -19.54
CA LYS A 486 11.74 9.90 -20.64
C LYS A 486 13.06 10.66 -20.41
N GLY A 487 14.11 9.94 -19.95
CA GLY A 487 15.44 10.48 -19.68
C GLY A 487 15.54 11.42 -18.46
N THR A 488 14.49 11.53 -17.64
CA THR A 488 14.48 12.35 -16.43
C THR A 488 14.43 11.47 -15.20
N SER A 489 15.36 11.63 -14.26
CA SER A 489 15.34 10.91 -12.99
C SER A 489 14.28 11.45 -12.02
N LEU A 490 13.86 10.62 -11.04
CA LEU A 490 12.92 11.07 -10.01
C LEU A 490 13.45 12.28 -9.23
N SER A 491 14.71 12.28 -8.84
CA SER A 491 15.35 13.39 -8.12
C SER A 491 15.25 14.70 -8.92
N ARG A 492 15.52 14.65 -10.24
CA ARG A 492 15.38 15.80 -11.14
C ARG A 492 13.92 16.25 -11.28
N ALA A 493 12.98 15.31 -11.38
CA ALA A 493 11.55 15.62 -11.47
C ALA A 493 11.03 16.32 -10.20
N LEU A 494 11.43 15.86 -9.01
CA LEU A 494 11.11 16.51 -7.74
C LEU A 494 11.70 17.92 -7.66
N GLN A 495 12.93 18.11 -8.13
CA GLN A 495 13.55 19.44 -8.22
C GLN A 495 12.74 20.37 -9.13
N CYS A 496 12.25 19.86 -10.26
CA CYS A 496 11.42 20.63 -11.18
C CYS A 496 10.08 21.01 -10.58
N TRP A 497 9.44 20.07 -9.89
CA TRP A 497 8.21 20.33 -9.17
C TRP A 497 8.39 21.40 -8.08
N ASP A 498 9.45 21.30 -7.26
CA ASP A 498 9.75 22.31 -6.24
C ASP A 498 9.95 23.71 -6.85
N LYS A 499 10.75 23.81 -7.93
CA LYS A 499 10.93 25.07 -8.67
C LYS A 499 9.59 25.62 -9.19
N SER A 500 8.72 24.77 -9.72
CA SER A 500 7.41 25.20 -10.24
C SER A 500 6.52 25.83 -9.15
N LEU A 501 6.53 25.27 -7.93
CA LEU A 501 5.77 25.79 -6.79
C LEU A 501 6.37 27.09 -6.25
N GLN A 502 7.70 27.25 -6.31
CA GLN A 502 8.37 28.49 -5.93
C GLN A 502 8.06 29.64 -6.91
N GLU A 503 8.02 29.36 -8.21
CA GLU A 503 7.73 30.36 -9.24
C GLU A 503 6.24 30.73 -9.29
N ALA A 504 5.34 29.78 -9.03
CA ALA A 504 3.90 30.06 -8.87
C ALA A 504 3.64 31.08 -7.76
N ASN A 505 4.40 31.02 -6.66
CA ASN A 505 4.31 32.00 -5.57
C ASN A 505 4.83 33.40 -5.96
N LYS A 506 5.59 33.53 -7.06
CA LYS A 506 6.13 34.81 -7.55
C LYS A 506 5.31 35.43 -8.69
N ASN A 507 4.10 34.93 -8.97
CA ASN A 507 3.25 35.34 -10.11
C ASN A 507 3.91 35.16 -11.51
N SER A 508 4.96 34.33 -11.62
CA SER A 508 5.59 34.01 -12.89
C SER A 508 4.76 32.95 -13.63
N LYS A 509 4.14 33.33 -14.75
CA LYS A 509 3.26 32.44 -15.55
C LYS A 509 4.00 31.55 -16.55
N THR A 510 5.33 31.59 -16.59
CA THR A 510 6.10 30.88 -17.61
C THR A 510 6.49 29.48 -17.11
N PRO A 511 6.07 28.39 -17.79
CA PRO A 511 6.54 27.05 -17.48
C PRO A 511 8.06 26.97 -17.54
N VAL A 512 8.70 26.32 -16.56
CA VAL A 512 10.15 26.13 -16.57
C VAL A 512 10.53 25.18 -17.70
N LYS A 513 11.01 25.73 -18.82
CA LYS A 513 11.41 24.97 -20.02
C LYS A 513 12.48 23.94 -19.64
N GLY A 514 12.32 22.69 -20.10
CA GLY A 514 13.26 21.60 -19.82
C GLY A 514 13.22 21.07 -18.38
N CYS A 515 12.09 21.24 -17.68
CA CYS A 515 11.93 20.78 -16.29
C CYS A 515 10.63 19.97 -16.09
N PRO A 516 10.52 18.77 -16.67
CA PRO A 516 9.29 17.99 -16.58
C PRO A 516 9.12 17.33 -15.20
N PHE A 517 7.88 17.26 -14.73
CA PHE A 517 7.49 16.56 -13.50
C PHE A 517 6.16 15.79 -13.64
N HIS A 518 5.59 15.73 -14.84
CA HIS A 518 4.52 14.80 -15.20
C HIS A 518 5.12 13.76 -16.16
N LEU A 519 5.55 12.64 -15.60
CA LEU A 519 6.37 11.64 -16.24
C LEU A 519 5.75 10.26 -16.05
N ILE A 520 4.97 9.83 -17.03
CA ILE A 520 4.41 8.48 -17.12
C ILE A 520 5.06 7.77 -18.31
N ASP A 521 5.50 6.53 -18.12
CA ASP A 521 6.04 5.72 -19.22
C ASP A 521 4.99 5.38 -20.26
N ASN A 522 5.41 5.33 -21.52
CA ASN A 522 4.51 5.06 -22.64
C ASN A 522 4.40 3.57 -22.97
N CYS A 523 5.40 2.74 -22.64
CA CYS A 523 5.41 1.32 -23.00
C CYS A 523 4.43 0.47 -22.17
N HIS A 524 3.87 -0.59 -22.76
CA HIS A 524 2.70 -1.30 -22.21
C HIS A 524 3.03 -2.57 -21.42
N TRP A 525 4.30 -2.94 -21.31
CA TRP A 525 4.74 -4.19 -20.70
C TRP A 525 5.44 -3.94 -19.36
N PRO A 526 5.36 -4.86 -18.39
CA PRO A 526 6.23 -4.78 -17.22
C PRO A 526 7.69 -4.84 -17.66
N GLN A 527 8.56 -4.12 -16.96
CA GLN A 527 10.01 -4.14 -17.20
C GLN A 527 10.47 -3.60 -18.56
N CYS A 528 9.62 -2.88 -19.30
CA CYS A 528 10.03 -2.29 -20.59
C CYS A 528 10.90 -1.03 -20.46
N ASN A 529 11.00 -0.45 -19.27
CA ASN A 529 11.88 0.68 -19.04
C ASN A 529 13.31 0.15 -18.73
N PRO A 530 14.35 0.61 -19.44
CA PRO A 530 15.70 0.08 -19.30
C PRO A 530 16.36 0.40 -17.96
N THR A 531 15.80 1.34 -17.19
CA THR A 531 16.29 1.70 -15.84
C THR A 531 15.58 0.93 -14.74
N CYS A 532 14.70 -0.01 -15.07
CA CYS A 532 14.00 -0.79 -14.06
C CYS A 532 14.97 -1.55 -13.14
N PRO A 533 14.58 -1.77 -11.88
CA PRO A 533 15.40 -2.57 -10.98
C PRO A 533 15.47 -4.02 -11.50
N ALA A 534 16.63 -4.64 -11.32
CA ALA A 534 16.78 -6.06 -11.58
C ALA A 534 15.75 -6.85 -10.76
N LEU A 535 15.14 -7.85 -11.39
CA LEU A 535 14.25 -8.76 -10.70
C LEU A 535 15.08 -9.81 -9.99
N ILE A 536 14.76 -10.08 -8.72
CA ILE A 536 15.50 -11.02 -7.89
C ILE A 536 14.58 -12.19 -7.54
N ASP A 537 15.06 -13.40 -7.74
CA ASP A 537 14.40 -14.61 -7.29
C ASP A 537 14.42 -14.67 -5.76
N GLN A 538 13.25 -14.78 -5.14
CA GLN A 538 13.16 -14.69 -3.67
C GLN A 538 13.81 -15.88 -2.96
N ALA A 539 13.85 -17.06 -3.59
CA ALA A 539 14.40 -18.28 -2.98
C ALA A 539 15.93 -18.34 -3.06
N SER A 540 16.51 -18.01 -4.21
CA SER A 540 17.95 -18.08 -4.49
C SER A 540 18.68 -16.74 -4.29
N GLN A 541 17.95 -15.63 -4.17
CA GLN A 541 18.50 -14.26 -4.13
C GLN A 541 19.35 -13.92 -5.36
N GLN A 542 19.14 -14.62 -6.48
CA GLN A 542 19.82 -14.36 -7.74
C GLN A 542 18.99 -13.45 -8.66
N GLU A 543 19.66 -12.63 -9.45
CA GLU A 543 19.00 -11.83 -10.48
C GLU A 543 18.41 -12.75 -11.55
N LEU A 544 17.13 -12.52 -11.86
CA LEU A 544 16.42 -13.19 -12.94
C LEU A 544 16.80 -12.52 -14.26
N THR A 545 17.26 -13.33 -15.21
CA THR A 545 17.43 -12.88 -16.60
C THR A 545 16.08 -12.43 -17.17
N LEU A 546 16.10 -11.49 -18.12
CA LEU A 546 14.90 -11.08 -18.84
C LEU A 546 14.15 -12.29 -19.42
N LEU A 547 14.86 -13.32 -19.90
CA LEU A 547 14.25 -14.55 -20.40
C LEU A 547 13.48 -15.33 -19.32
N GLN A 548 14.07 -15.49 -18.14
CA GLN A 548 13.40 -16.15 -17.01
C GLN A 548 12.18 -15.34 -16.54
N VAL A 549 12.28 -14.01 -16.58
CA VAL A 549 11.17 -13.11 -16.29
C VAL A 549 10.05 -13.33 -17.30
N LEU A 550 10.33 -13.24 -18.60
CA LEU A 550 9.36 -13.45 -19.67
C LEU A 550 8.73 -14.86 -19.60
N ALA A 551 9.52 -15.89 -19.30
CA ALA A 551 9.03 -17.25 -19.07
C ALA A 551 8.08 -17.34 -17.86
N SER A 552 8.47 -16.75 -16.72
CA SER A 552 7.63 -16.70 -15.51
C SER A 552 6.34 -15.91 -15.75
N MET A 553 6.40 -14.93 -16.64
CA MET A 553 5.30 -14.13 -17.14
C MET A 553 4.41 -14.87 -18.16
N GLY A 554 4.69 -16.13 -18.46
CA GLY A 554 3.88 -16.98 -19.33
C GLY A 554 4.13 -16.78 -20.82
N LEU A 555 5.20 -16.08 -21.23
CA LEU A 555 5.60 -16.04 -22.63
C LEU A 555 6.16 -17.38 -23.08
N ASP A 556 5.56 -17.91 -24.15
CA ASP A 556 6.05 -19.09 -24.86
C ASP A 556 7.35 -18.72 -25.60
N LEU A 557 8.48 -18.89 -24.91
CA LEU A 557 9.80 -18.59 -25.45
C LEU A 557 10.14 -19.44 -26.69
N GLN A 558 9.55 -20.63 -26.82
CA GLN A 558 9.76 -21.49 -27.99
C GLN A 558 9.10 -20.92 -29.25
N LYS A 559 7.91 -20.29 -29.11
CA LYS A 559 7.28 -19.54 -30.21
C LYS A 559 8.07 -18.29 -30.61
N LEU A 560 8.88 -17.75 -29.71
CA LEU A 560 9.76 -16.61 -29.96
C LEU A 560 11.17 -17.00 -30.42
N GLY A 561 11.46 -18.30 -30.53
CA GLY A 561 12.77 -18.82 -30.95
C GLY A 561 13.89 -18.61 -29.93
N LEU A 562 13.57 -18.39 -28.66
CA LEU A 562 14.53 -18.13 -27.58
C LEU A 562 14.67 -19.37 -26.69
N ASP A 563 15.88 -19.91 -26.53
CA ASP A 563 16.14 -21.13 -25.73
C ASP A 563 16.78 -20.76 -24.37
N PRO A 564 16.06 -20.93 -23.24
CA PRO A 564 16.58 -20.61 -21.91
C PRO A 564 17.83 -21.42 -21.51
N ARG A 565 18.14 -22.54 -22.18
CA ARG A 565 19.35 -23.34 -21.89
C ARG A 565 20.58 -22.92 -22.71
N ARG A 566 20.38 -22.16 -23.79
CA ARG A 566 21.44 -21.78 -24.72
C ARG A 566 21.91 -20.33 -24.54
N ASP A 567 21.01 -19.46 -24.08
CA ASP A 567 21.24 -18.00 -24.01
C ASP A 567 21.55 -17.47 -22.60
N GLY A 568 21.80 -18.35 -21.62
CA GLY A 568 22.09 -18.01 -20.22
C GLY A 568 23.34 -17.15 -19.97
N HIS A 569 24.11 -16.82 -21.01
CA HIS A 569 25.32 -15.99 -20.92
C HIS A 569 25.47 -14.91 -22.00
N ALA A 570 24.46 -14.65 -22.84
CA ALA A 570 24.69 -13.80 -24.00
C ALA A 570 23.49 -12.92 -24.40
N ILE A 571 23.10 -11.96 -23.56
CA ILE A 571 22.54 -10.68 -24.07
C ILE A 571 23.06 -9.54 -23.18
N SER A 572 24.32 -9.17 -23.42
CA SER A 572 24.77 -7.79 -23.25
C SER A 572 24.50 -7.10 -24.59
N ILE A 573 23.52 -6.21 -24.63
CA ILE A 573 23.35 -5.25 -25.73
C ILE A 573 23.33 -3.88 -25.02
N VAL A 574 24.52 -3.30 -24.81
CA VAL A 574 25.22 -2.40 -25.75
C VAL A 574 24.41 -1.14 -26.00
N GLY A 575 24.74 -0.10 -25.24
CA GLY A 575 24.63 1.26 -25.74
C GLY A 575 25.72 1.49 -26.78
N SER A 576 25.31 1.86 -27.99
CA SER A 576 26.11 2.67 -28.92
C SER A 576 25.29 3.04 -30.16
N GLY A 577 25.10 4.34 -30.37
CA GLY A 577 25.13 5.01 -31.69
C GLY A 577 24.06 4.66 -32.73
N GLY A 578 23.17 5.61 -32.99
CA GLY A 578 22.25 5.64 -34.13
C GLY A 578 21.15 6.67 -33.93
#